data_AF-Q1DDV4-F1
#
_entry.id   AF-Q1DDV4-F1
#
_cell.length_a   1.000
_cell.length_b   1.000
_cell.length_c   1.000
_cell.angle_alpha   90.00
_cell.angle_beta   90.00
_cell.angle_gamma   90.00
#
_symmetry.space_group_name_H-M   'P 1'
#
loop_
_entity.id
_entity.type
_entity.pdbx_description
1 polymer ?
#
loop_
_entity_poly.entity_id
_entity_poly.type
_entity_poly.pdbx_seq_one_letter_code
_entity_poly.pdbx_strand_id
1 'polypeptide(L)'
;MRQVRWGLLGLATAAVAAAGGWSMWGATPEATPARAEAAEARPGSPADLTSEVRALRAELEALRRGHGHLLQRVESVGRPAPLPGPEEAAAPETRAAAPTAQTLATLEVAREERRQELEAELQAAAHTEPRDREWAGPTEALVTRAFSGPDFAGSRLTRVDCRTRMCVLEVEHDAAEARAELLSSLLMVNGLQGQAVMRLADDGSRLASRIYLSRAGESLPMTLRP
;
A
#
# COMPACT_ATOMS: atom_id res chain seq x y z
N MET A 1 -7.19 -0.63 -60.14
CA MET A 1 -8.15 -1.70 -59.81
C MET A 1 -7.83 -2.24 -58.43
N ARG A 2 -8.63 -1.90 -57.42
CA ARG A 2 -8.79 -2.65 -56.16
C ARG A 2 -9.91 -1.99 -55.35
N GLN A 3 -11.12 -2.52 -55.51
CA GLN A 3 -12.27 -2.20 -54.68
C GLN A 3 -12.25 -3.13 -53.47
N VAL A 4 -12.34 -2.59 -52.26
CA VAL A 4 -12.56 -3.38 -51.04
C VAL A 4 -13.91 -3.00 -50.47
N ARG A 5 -14.83 -3.97 -50.51
CA ARG A 5 -16.20 -3.92 -50.03
C ARG A 5 -16.20 -3.94 -48.50
N TRP A 6 -16.82 -2.96 -47.88
CA TRP A 6 -17.23 -2.98 -46.47
C TRP A 6 -18.70 -2.59 -46.39
N GLY A 7 -19.47 -3.31 -45.58
CA GLY A 7 -20.80 -2.87 -45.15
C GLY A 7 -21.89 -3.91 -45.33
N LEU A 8 -22.00 -4.84 -44.37
CA LEU A 8 -23.26 -5.48 -43.98
C LEU A 8 -23.03 -6.03 -42.57
N LEU A 9 -23.47 -5.29 -41.56
CA LEU A 9 -23.70 -5.83 -40.22
C LEU A 9 -25.11 -5.41 -39.81
N GLY A 10 -25.98 -6.41 -39.84
CA GLY A 10 -27.39 -6.31 -39.54
C GLY A 10 -27.65 -6.19 -38.04
N LEU A 11 -28.71 -5.43 -37.77
CA LEU A 11 -29.46 -5.36 -36.53
C LEU A 11 -29.97 -6.75 -36.10
N ALA A 12 -29.86 -7.06 -34.81
CA ALA A 12 -30.85 -7.88 -34.10
C ALA A 12 -30.81 -7.58 -32.61
N THR A 13 -31.77 -6.77 -32.17
CA THR A 13 -32.22 -6.61 -30.79
C THR A 13 -33.00 -7.84 -30.34
N ALA A 14 -32.76 -8.32 -29.12
CA ALA A 14 -33.72 -9.16 -28.40
C ALA A 14 -33.76 -8.75 -26.93
N ALA A 15 -34.86 -8.09 -26.56
CA ALA A 15 -35.24 -7.83 -25.18
C ALA A 15 -35.97 -9.06 -24.63
N VAL A 16 -35.61 -9.50 -23.42
CA VAL A 16 -36.42 -10.45 -22.65
C VAL A 16 -36.83 -9.78 -21.35
N ALA A 17 -38.10 -9.40 -21.29
CA ALA A 17 -38.79 -9.03 -20.07
C ALA A 17 -39.37 -10.31 -19.45
N ALA A 18 -39.06 -10.58 -18.18
CA ALA A 18 -39.79 -11.55 -17.38
C ALA A 18 -40.27 -10.85 -16.10
N ALA A 19 -41.57 -10.57 -16.08
CA ALA A 19 -42.33 -10.23 -14.90
C ALA A 19 -42.67 -11.52 -14.13
N GLY A 20 -42.68 -11.43 -12.80
CA GLY A 20 -43.13 -12.51 -11.94
C GLY A 20 -43.13 -12.07 -10.48
N GLY A 21 -44.21 -11.39 -10.07
CA GLY A 21 -44.43 -10.99 -8.68
C GLY A 21 -44.89 -12.17 -7.82
N TRP A 22 -44.49 -12.16 -6.55
CA TRP A 22 -45.06 -13.01 -5.50
C TRP A 22 -45.33 -12.16 -4.25
N SER A 23 -46.62 -12.05 -3.98
CA SER A 23 -47.33 -12.06 -2.70
C SER A 23 -46.72 -11.45 -1.44
N MET A 24 -47.48 -10.45 -0.95
CA MET A 24 -47.66 -10.13 0.47
C MET A 24 -47.85 -11.39 1.32
N TRP A 25 -47.27 -11.42 2.52
CA TRP A 25 -47.87 -11.96 3.73
C TRP A 25 -47.43 -11.10 4.92
N GLY A 26 -48.43 -10.66 5.69
CA GLY A 26 -48.25 -9.78 6.83
C GLY A 26 -47.57 -10.49 8.00
N ALA A 27 -46.62 -9.79 8.60
CA ALA A 27 -46.15 -10.05 9.95
C ALA A 27 -46.56 -8.85 10.81
N THR A 28 -47.24 -9.15 11.90
CA THR A 28 -47.70 -8.27 12.97
C THR A 28 -46.55 -7.44 13.56
N PRO A 29 -46.75 -6.15 13.91
CA PRO A 29 -45.82 -5.44 14.78
C PRO A 29 -46.04 -5.93 16.22
N GLU A 30 -45.18 -6.84 16.67
CA GLU A 30 -45.03 -7.13 18.10
C GLU A 30 -44.40 -5.90 18.78
N ALA A 31 -45.07 -5.45 19.83
CA ALA A 31 -44.61 -4.38 20.69
C ALA A 31 -43.23 -4.72 21.27
N THR A 32 -42.22 -3.98 20.85
CA THR A 32 -40.88 -4.04 21.44
C THR A 32 -40.93 -3.32 22.80
N PRO A 33 -40.61 -3.98 23.93
CA PRO A 33 -40.39 -3.27 25.18
C PRO A 33 -39.13 -2.41 25.04
N ALA A 34 -39.27 -1.14 25.41
CA ALA A 34 -38.19 -0.17 25.49
C ALA A 34 -37.04 -0.74 26.34
N ARG A 35 -35.98 -1.17 25.64
CA ARG A 35 -34.67 -1.44 26.23
C ARG A 35 -34.06 -0.08 26.51
N ALA A 36 -33.80 0.19 27.79
CA ALA A 36 -33.15 1.38 28.28
C ALA A 36 -31.97 1.78 27.38
N GLU A 37 -31.97 3.05 26.98
CA GLU A 37 -30.85 3.76 26.38
C GLU A 37 -29.62 3.58 27.28
N ALA A 38 -28.80 2.58 26.97
CA ALA A 38 -27.38 2.68 27.25
C ALA A 38 -26.88 3.76 26.29
N ALA A 39 -26.55 4.92 26.86
CA ALA A 39 -25.90 6.01 26.15
C ALA A 39 -24.64 5.47 25.47
N GLU A 40 -24.76 5.14 24.19
CA GLU A 40 -23.63 4.91 23.30
C GLU A 40 -22.81 6.19 23.30
N ALA A 41 -21.59 6.08 23.84
CA ALA A 41 -20.58 7.10 23.78
C ALA A 41 -20.35 7.43 22.30
N ARG A 42 -20.88 8.58 21.85
CA ARG A 42 -20.56 9.12 20.53
C ARG A 42 -19.06 9.34 20.43
N PRO A 43 -18.36 8.74 19.45
CA PRO A 43 -16.96 9.07 19.18
C PRO A 43 -16.89 10.56 18.83
N GLY A 44 -15.98 11.29 19.50
CA GLY A 44 -15.87 12.75 19.39
C GLY A 44 -16.53 13.55 20.52
N SER A 45 -16.97 12.89 21.60
CA SER A 45 -17.29 13.58 22.86
C SER A 45 -16.05 14.31 23.41
N PRO A 46 -16.16 15.47 24.06
CA PRO A 46 -15.01 16.18 24.65
C PRO A 46 -14.21 15.31 25.64
N ALA A 47 -14.86 14.34 26.29
CA ALA A 47 -14.17 13.38 27.15
C ALA A 47 -13.22 12.44 26.37
N ASP A 48 -13.62 12.05 25.16
CA ASP A 48 -12.88 11.16 24.25
C ASP A 48 -11.60 11.84 23.74
N LEU A 49 -11.74 13.11 23.34
CA LEU A 49 -10.61 13.96 22.94
C LEU A 49 -9.63 14.19 24.11
N THR A 50 -10.12 14.33 25.34
CA THR A 50 -9.22 14.46 26.50
C THR A 50 -8.48 13.17 26.81
N SER A 51 -9.05 11.99 26.55
CA SER A 51 -8.33 10.72 26.64
C SER A 51 -7.28 10.56 25.53
N GLU A 52 -7.60 10.93 24.30
CA GLU A 52 -6.65 10.89 23.18
C GLU A 52 -5.46 11.83 23.42
N VAL A 53 -5.71 13.08 23.83
CA VAL A 53 -4.64 14.03 24.16
C VAL A 53 -3.77 13.53 25.31
N ARG A 54 -4.35 12.83 26.29
CA ARG A 54 -3.59 12.21 27.38
C ARG A 54 -2.74 11.04 26.88
N ALA A 55 -3.28 10.19 26.01
CA ALA A 55 -2.55 9.09 25.40
C ALA A 55 -1.37 9.59 24.55
N LEU A 56 -1.59 10.58 23.69
CA LEU A 56 -0.55 11.17 22.85
C LEU A 56 0.55 11.87 23.67
N ARG A 57 0.20 12.51 24.79
CA ARG A 57 1.20 13.08 25.71
C ARG A 57 2.05 11.99 26.35
N ALA A 58 1.44 10.87 26.76
CA ALA A 58 2.18 9.75 27.32
C ALA A 58 3.14 9.11 26.30
N GLU A 59 2.72 9.01 25.03
CA GLU A 59 3.58 8.54 23.93
C GLU A 59 4.76 9.49 23.66
N LEU A 60 4.51 10.81 23.62
CA LEU A 60 5.59 11.79 23.45
C LEU A 60 6.60 11.76 24.60
N GLU A 61 6.15 11.56 25.83
CA GLU A 61 7.05 11.39 26.97
C GLU A 61 7.85 10.09 26.88
N ALA A 62 7.25 8.98 26.42
CA ALA A 62 7.94 7.73 26.20
C ALA A 62 9.01 7.86 25.10
N LEU A 63 8.69 8.53 23.99
CA LEU A 63 9.63 8.84 22.90
C LEU A 63 10.78 9.73 23.38
N ARG A 64 10.49 10.78 24.17
CA ARG A 64 11.54 11.64 24.75
C ARG A 64 12.47 10.87 25.69
N ARG A 65 11.92 9.97 26.53
CA ARG A 65 12.73 9.08 27.37
C ARG A 65 13.60 8.14 26.55
N GLY A 66 13.06 7.55 25.48
CA GLY A 66 13.80 6.71 24.54
C GLY A 66 14.95 7.45 23.86
N HIS A 67 14.71 8.68 23.41
CA HIS A 67 15.73 9.53 22.80
C HIS A 67 16.80 9.95 23.82
N GLY A 68 16.41 10.32 25.03
CA GLY A 68 17.35 10.61 26.12
C GLY A 68 18.25 9.40 26.45
N HIS A 69 17.68 8.20 26.50
CA HIS A 69 18.44 6.97 26.73
C HIS A 69 19.41 6.67 25.58
N LEU A 70 19.02 6.90 24.33
CA LEU A 70 19.90 6.75 23.17
C LEU A 70 21.05 7.76 23.19
N LEU A 71 20.77 9.03 23.49
CA LEU A 71 21.80 10.07 23.62
C LEU A 71 22.75 9.75 24.77
N GLN A 72 22.22 9.32 25.92
CA GLN A 72 23.04 8.90 27.05
C GLN A 72 23.89 7.67 26.72
N ARG A 73 23.39 6.73 25.91
CA ARG A 73 24.17 5.59 25.43
C ARG A 73 25.31 6.05 24.54
N VAL A 74 25.03 6.95 23.59
CA VAL A 74 26.04 7.55 22.70
C VAL A 74 27.08 8.34 23.50
N GLU A 75 26.66 9.09 24.52
CA GLU A 75 27.56 9.89 25.36
C GLU A 75 28.36 9.04 26.36
N SER A 76 27.78 7.94 26.87
CA SER A 76 28.49 6.96 27.70
C SER A 76 29.55 6.19 26.93
N VAL A 77 29.35 6.01 25.62
CA VAL A 77 30.37 5.48 24.69
C VAL A 77 31.47 6.54 24.41
N GLY A 78 31.20 7.82 24.67
CA GLY A 78 32.12 8.94 24.43
C GLY A 78 32.84 9.51 25.68
N ARG A 79 32.55 9.05 26.89
CA ARG A 79 33.19 9.57 28.11
C ARG A 79 34.44 8.75 28.46
N PRO A 80 35.67 9.30 28.33
CA PRO A 80 36.88 8.60 28.74
C PRO A 80 36.88 8.44 30.27
N ALA A 81 37.05 7.22 30.74
CA ALA A 81 37.26 6.92 32.16
C ALA A 81 38.64 7.44 32.62
N PRO A 82 38.82 7.87 33.88
CA PRO A 82 40.12 8.27 34.39
C PRO A 82 41.03 7.05 34.50
N LEU A 83 42.21 7.15 33.89
CA LEU A 83 43.26 6.12 33.82
C LEU A 83 43.65 5.57 35.21
N PRO A 84 43.75 4.24 35.34
CA PRO A 84 44.73 3.63 36.22
C PRO A 84 45.71 2.76 35.41
N GLY A 85 47.00 3.12 35.48
CA GLY A 85 48.13 2.17 35.36
C GLY A 85 48.50 1.66 33.95
N PRO A 86 49.78 1.72 33.56
CA PRO A 86 50.23 1.21 32.27
C PRO A 86 50.62 -0.26 32.42
N GLU A 87 49.71 -1.19 32.15
CA GLU A 87 50.11 -2.56 31.82
C GLU A 87 49.03 -3.28 30.99
N GLU A 88 49.44 -3.58 29.75
CA GLU A 88 49.13 -4.82 29.05
C GLU A 88 47.65 -5.18 28.78
N ALA A 89 47.16 -4.75 27.62
CA ALA A 89 46.55 -5.64 26.62
C ALA A 89 46.14 -4.80 25.39
N ALA A 90 46.91 -4.92 24.31
CA ALA A 90 46.54 -4.39 23.01
C ALA A 90 45.35 -5.19 22.45
N ALA A 91 44.13 -4.72 22.69
CA ALA A 91 42.99 -5.05 21.84
C ALA A 91 42.92 -3.98 20.74
N PRO A 92 42.81 -4.35 19.44
CA PRO A 92 42.59 -3.37 18.41
C PRO A 92 41.17 -2.82 18.59
N GLU A 93 41.07 -1.59 19.10
CA GLU A 93 39.86 -0.80 18.92
C GLU A 93 39.72 -0.54 17.42
N THR A 94 39.03 -1.45 16.73
CA THR A 94 38.52 -1.21 15.38
C THR A 94 37.48 -0.10 15.49
N ARG A 95 37.94 1.16 15.49
CA ARG A 95 37.10 2.29 15.09
C ARG A 95 36.60 1.93 13.69
N ALA A 96 35.31 1.60 13.57
CA ALA A 96 34.68 1.41 12.28
C ALA A 96 34.88 2.71 11.50
N ALA A 97 35.82 2.68 10.55
CA ALA A 97 36.08 3.81 9.68
C ALA A 97 34.78 4.16 8.95
N ALA A 98 34.50 5.46 8.80
CA ALA A 98 33.37 5.89 7.99
C ALA A 98 33.46 5.22 6.61
N PRO A 99 32.35 4.69 6.07
CA PRO A 99 32.37 3.98 4.81
C PRO A 99 32.95 4.87 3.72
N THR A 100 33.91 4.33 2.97
CA THR A 100 34.54 5.06 1.88
C THR A 100 33.54 5.32 0.76
N ALA A 101 33.81 6.30 -0.11
CA ALA A 101 32.98 6.55 -1.30
C ALA A 101 32.83 5.29 -2.19
N GLN A 102 33.87 4.45 -2.25
CA GLN A 102 33.83 3.16 -2.94
C GLN A 102 32.88 2.19 -2.26
N THR A 103 32.91 2.10 -0.92
CA THR A 103 31.97 1.29 -0.15
C THR A 103 30.52 1.73 -0.36
N LEU A 104 30.27 3.05 -0.38
CA LEU A 104 28.93 3.59 -0.64
C LEU A 104 28.45 3.24 -2.05
N ALA A 105 29.30 3.41 -3.08
CA ALA A 105 28.96 3.05 -4.45
C ALA A 105 28.67 1.54 -4.60
N THR A 106 29.46 0.67 -3.97
CA THR A 106 29.19 -0.78 -3.97
C THR A 106 27.87 -1.11 -3.27
N LEU A 107 27.54 -0.44 -2.16
CA LEU A 107 26.27 -0.62 -1.48
C LEU A 107 25.07 -0.12 -2.31
N GLU A 108 25.24 0.97 -3.07
CA GLU A 108 24.22 1.47 -4.00
C GLU A 108 23.96 0.49 -5.13
N VAL A 109 25.02 -0.05 -5.76
CA VAL A 109 24.89 -1.08 -6.79
C VAL A 109 24.19 -2.32 -6.25
N ALA A 110 24.59 -2.82 -5.08
CA ALA A 110 23.95 -3.99 -4.47
C ALA A 110 22.47 -3.75 -4.12
N ARG A 111 22.11 -2.53 -3.70
CA ARG A 111 20.71 -2.14 -3.46
C ARG A 111 19.90 -2.11 -4.75
N GLU A 112 20.49 -1.59 -5.81
CA GLU A 112 19.86 -1.52 -7.13
C GLU A 112 19.62 -2.91 -7.72
N GLU A 113 20.65 -3.77 -7.70
CA GLU A 113 20.54 -5.18 -8.09
C GLU A 113 19.44 -5.88 -7.30
N ARG A 114 19.42 -5.70 -5.97
CA ARG A 114 18.38 -6.28 -5.13
C ARG A 114 16.98 -5.78 -5.47
N ARG A 115 16.85 -4.49 -5.82
CA ARG A 115 15.57 -3.92 -6.25
C ARG A 115 15.09 -4.56 -7.55
N GLN A 116 15.98 -4.73 -8.52
CA GLN A 116 15.69 -5.36 -9.82
C GLN A 116 15.31 -6.83 -9.66
N GLU A 117 16.00 -7.58 -8.80
CA GLU A 117 15.65 -8.97 -8.49
C GLU A 117 14.22 -9.09 -7.94
N LEU A 118 13.87 -8.24 -6.96
CA LEU A 118 12.54 -8.25 -6.36
C LEU A 118 11.45 -7.85 -7.36
N GLU A 119 11.75 -6.90 -8.25
CA GLU A 119 10.83 -6.54 -9.33
C GLU A 119 10.63 -7.68 -10.34
N ALA A 120 11.70 -8.36 -10.73
CA ALA A 120 11.62 -9.52 -11.62
C ALA A 120 10.80 -10.66 -10.99
N GLU A 121 10.94 -10.89 -9.68
CA GLU A 121 10.15 -11.88 -8.94
C GLU A 121 8.66 -11.54 -8.92
N LEU A 122 8.30 -10.27 -8.64
CA LEU A 122 6.92 -9.80 -8.71
C LEU A 122 6.35 -9.93 -10.12
N GLN A 123 7.12 -9.54 -11.13
CA GLN A 123 6.68 -9.63 -12.52
C GLN A 123 6.47 -11.08 -12.93
N ALA A 124 7.40 -11.99 -12.59
CA ALA A 124 7.27 -13.40 -12.88
C ALA A 124 6.04 -14.03 -12.20
N ALA A 125 5.80 -13.69 -10.93
CA ALA A 125 4.61 -14.14 -10.21
C ALA A 125 3.33 -13.66 -10.92
N ALA A 126 3.24 -12.37 -11.24
CA ALA A 126 2.08 -11.81 -11.93
C ALA A 126 1.80 -12.46 -13.30
N HIS A 127 2.83 -12.80 -14.07
CA HIS A 127 2.66 -13.37 -15.42
C HIS A 127 2.32 -14.85 -15.43
N THR A 128 2.72 -15.60 -14.39
CA THR A 128 2.51 -17.05 -14.31
C THR A 128 1.22 -17.42 -13.57
N GLU A 129 0.61 -16.48 -12.85
CA GLU A 129 -0.63 -16.74 -12.13
C GLU A 129 -1.82 -17.05 -13.07
N PRO A 130 -2.63 -18.07 -12.74
CA PRO A 130 -3.93 -18.23 -13.37
C PRO A 130 -4.81 -17.02 -13.06
N ARG A 131 -5.80 -16.79 -13.90
CA ARG A 131 -6.75 -15.70 -13.71
C ARG A 131 -8.02 -16.20 -13.02
N ASP A 132 -8.29 -15.71 -11.82
CA ASP A 132 -9.57 -15.91 -11.11
C ASP A 132 -10.56 -14.87 -11.62
N ARG A 133 -11.54 -15.27 -12.43
CA ARG A 133 -12.50 -14.34 -13.04
C ARG A 133 -13.49 -13.75 -12.04
N GLU A 134 -13.80 -14.48 -10.96
CA GLU A 134 -14.77 -14.04 -9.95
C GLU A 134 -14.20 -12.91 -9.11
N TRP A 135 -12.89 -12.93 -8.88
CA TRP A 135 -12.19 -11.85 -8.16
C TRP A 135 -11.64 -10.76 -9.09
N ALA A 136 -10.97 -11.14 -10.19
CA ALA A 136 -10.27 -10.19 -11.05
C ALA A 136 -11.22 -9.17 -11.70
N GLY A 137 -12.35 -9.62 -12.25
CA GLY A 137 -13.28 -8.72 -12.94
C GLY A 137 -13.84 -7.61 -12.04
N PRO A 138 -14.45 -7.95 -10.89
CA PRO A 138 -14.94 -6.95 -9.95
C PRO A 138 -13.84 -6.03 -9.41
N THR A 139 -12.64 -6.56 -9.15
CA THR A 139 -11.51 -5.78 -8.63
C THR A 139 -10.98 -4.80 -9.67
N GLU A 140 -10.81 -5.23 -10.92
CA GLU A 140 -10.41 -4.35 -12.04
C GLU A 140 -11.43 -3.22 -12.24
N ALA A 141 -12.73 -3.53 -12.15
CA ALA A 141 -13.79 -2.53 -12.25
C ALA A 141 -13.79 -1.56 -11.06
N LEU A 142 -13.49 -2.03 -9.84
CA LEU A 142 -13.35 -1.19 -8.65
C LEU A 142 -12.16 -0.24 -8.80
N VAL A 143 -10.98 -0.75 -9.17
CA VAL A 143 -9.77 0.05 -9.41
C VAL A 143 -10.03 1.09 -10.50
N THR A 144 -10.58 0.68 -11.64
CA THR A 144 -10.88 1.60 -12.76
C THR A 144 -11.81 2.73 -12.34
N ARG A 145 -12.84 2.41 -11.54
CA ARG A 145 -13.78 3.41 -11.00
C ARG A 145 -13.11 4.35 -10.01
N ALA A 146 -12.24 3.83 -9.15
CA ALA A 146 -11.49 4.64 -8.19
C ALA A 146 -10.63 5.70 -8.90
N PHE A 147 -9.89 5.31 -9.94
CA PHE A 147 -9.08 6.24 -10.75
C PHE A 147 -9.88 7.26 -11.57
N SER A 148 -11.20 7.10 -11.68
CA SER A 148 -12.08 8.12 -12.27
C SER A 148 -12.54 9.17 -11.25
N GLY A 149 -12.22 8.98 -9.97
CA GLY A 149 -12.58 9.88 -8.87
C GLY A 149 -11.56 11.01 -8.64
N PRO A 150 -11.91 11.99 -7.79
CA PRO A 150 -11.06 13.14 -7.51
C PRO A 150 -9.77 12.78 -6.75
N ASP A 151 -9.76 11.69 -5.99
CA ASP A 151 -8.62 11.25 -5.16
C ASP A 151 -7.38 10.84 -5.98
N PHE A 152 -7.54 10.68 -7.29
CA PHE A 152 -6.49 10.32 -8.23
C PHE A 152 -6.27 11.42 -9.29
N ALA A 153 -6.67 12.66 -9.01
CA ALA A 153 -6.39 13.79 -9.91
C ALA A 153 -4.88 13.87 -10.23
N GLY A 154 -4.55 13.98 -11.52
CA GLY A 154 -3.16 13.97 -12.00
C GLY A 154 -2.51 12.58 -12.09
N SER A 155 -3.24 11.50 -11.81
CA SER A 155 -2.82 10.11 -12.03
C SER A 155 -3.81 9.38 -12.93
N ARG A 156 -3.33 8.86 -14.07
CA ARG A 156 -4.13 8.13 -15.05
C ARG A 156 -3.76 6.66 -15.05
N LEU A 157 -4.72 5.80 -14.73
CA LEU A 157 -4.60 4.36 -14.92
C LEU A 157 -4.54 4.03 -16.42
N THR A 158 -3.43 3.48 -16.88
CA THR A 158 -3.25 3.06 -18.29
C THR A 158 -3.53 1.58 -18.47
N ARG A 159 -3.27 0.76 -17.44
CA ARG A 159 -3.54 -0.67 -17.45
C ARG A 159 -3.84 -1.19 -16.05
N VAL A 160 -4.75 -2.16 -15.98
CA VAL A 160 -4.97 -3.01 -14.81
C VAL A 160 -5.05 -4.47 -15.27
N ASP A 161 -4.33 -5.37 -14.61
CA ASP A 161 -4.41 -6.81 -14.82
C ASP A 161 -4.43 -7.52 -13.47
N CYS A 162 -5.61 -7.96 -13.05
CA CYS A 162 -5.80 -8.76 -11.84
C CYS A 162 -5.79 -10.27 -12.18
N ARG A 163 -5.12 -11.04 -11.33
CA ARG A 163 -4.96 -12.49 -11.49
C ARG A 163 -5.67 -13.26 -10.40
N THR A 164 -5.02 -14.18 -9.69
CA THR A 164 -5.68 -14.92 -8.60
C THR A 164 -5.36 -14.32 -7.24
N ARG A 165 -4.11 -13.85 -7.07
CA ARG A 165 -3.61 -13.33 -5.78
C ARG A 165 -3.09 -11.91 -5.85
N MET A 166 -2.84 -11.36 -7.04
CA MET A 166 -2.38 -9.98 -7.18
C MET A 166 -2.93 -9.28 -8.42
N CYS A 167 -2.90 -7.95 -8.39
CA CYS A 167 -3.15 -7.06 -9.51
C CYS A 167 -1.87 -6.29 -9.85
N VAL A 168 -1.63 -6.09 -11.14
CA VAL A 168 -0.63 -5.16 -11.66
C VAL A 168 -1.34 -3.95 -12.23
N LEU A 169 -1.00 -2.77 -11.74
CA LEU A 169 -1.53 -1.50 -12.20
C LEU A 169 -0.40 -0.71 -12.85
N GLU A 170 -0.63 -0.18 -14.04
CA GLU A 170 0.26 0.78 -14.69
C GLU A 170 -0.42 2.14 -14.68
N VAL A 171 0.29 3.13 -14.15
CA VAL A 171 -0.24 4.47 -13.90
C VAL A 171 0.73 5.50 -14.47
N GLU A 172 0.22 6.44 -15.24
CA GLU A 172 0.95 7.63 -15.67
C GLU A 172 0.55 8.81 -14.80
N HIS A 173 1.49 9.72 -14.54
CA HIS A 173 1.29 10.89 -13.70
C HIS A 173 1.59 12.16 -14.48
N ASP A 174 0.76 13.17 -14.25
CA ASP A 174 0.95 14.50 -14.82
C ASP A 174 2.01 15.30 -14.03
N ALA A 175 2.19 14.98 -12.74
CA ALA A 175 3.10 15.66 -11.82
C ALA A 175 3.72 14.71 -10.78
N ALA A 176 4.83 15.11 -10.15
CA ALA A 176 5.54 14.30 -9.16
C ALA A 176 4.75 14.16 -7.85
N GLU A 177 3.95 15.17 -7.51
CA GLU A 177 3.06 15.21 -6.35
C GLU A 177 1.97 14.15 -6.46
N ALA A 178 1.29 14.07 -7.62
CA ALA A 178 0.27 13.06 -7.89
C ALA A 178 0.85 11.63 -7.77
N ARG A 179 2.11 11.44 -8.17
CA ARG A 179 2.82 10.16 -7.98
C ARG A 179 3.12 9.86 -6.52
N ALA A 180 3.50 10.87 -5.73
CA ALA A 180 3.82 10.70 -4.32
C ALA A 180 2.58 10.32 -3.48
N GLU A 181 1.42 10.86 -3.83
CA GLU A 181 0.15 10.61 -3.13
C GLU A 181 -0.51 9.29 -3.55
N LEU A 182 -0.23 8.80 -4.77
CA LEU A 182 -0.87 7.64 -5.41
C LEU A 182 -1.07 6.44 -4.48
N LEU A 183 0.01 5.97 -3.84
CA LEU A 183 -0.05 4.75 -3.04
C LEU A 183 -0.94 4.94 -1.80
N SER A 184 -0.88 6.11 -1.17
CA SER A 184 -1.72 6.43 -0.02
C SER A 184 -3.19 6.52 -0.41
N SER A 185 -3.53 7.19 -1.53
CA SER A 185 -4.90 7.25 -2.05
C SER A 185 -5.43 5.86 -2.41
N LEU A 186 -4.60 5.01 -3.04
CA LEU A 186 -4.97 3.65 -3.41
C LEU A 186 -5.34 2.78 -2.20
N LEU A 187 -4.58 2.90 -1.10
CA LEU A 187 -4.83 2.14 0.13
C LEU A 187 -6.08 2.62 0.89
N MET A 188 -6.60 3.81 0.58
CA MET A 188 -7.83 4.35 1.15
C MET A 188 -9.09 4.00 0.36
N VAL A 189 -8.95 3.37 -0.82
CA VAL A 189 -10.10 2.97 -1.63
C VAL A 189 -10.90 1.86 -0.93
N ASN A 190 -12.14 2.15 -0.59
CA ASN A 190 -13.05 1.17 0.01
C ASN A 190 -13.20 -0.07 -0.87
N GLY A 191 -12.96 -1.24 -0.28
CA GLY A 191 -13.03 -2.53 -0.96
C GLY A 191 -11.70 -2.99 -1.58
N LEU A 192 -10.69 -2.13 -1.66
CA LEU A 192 -9.31 -2.56 -1.88
C LEU A 192 -8.69 -2.90 -0.53
N GLN A 193 -8.17 -4.11 -0.42
CA GLN A 193 -7.50 -4.63 0.76
C GLN A 193 -6.31 -5.47 0.31
N GLY A 194 -5.24 -5.47 1.10
CA GLY A 194 -4.03 -6.21 0.80
C GLY A 194 -2.78 -5.35 0.98
N GLN A 195 -1.66 -5.89 0.55
CA GLN A 195 -0.37 -5.20 0.50
C GLN A 195 -0.20 -4.54 -0.86
N ALA A 196 0.39 -3.36 -0.91
CA ALA A 196 0.71 -2.69 -2.15
C ALA A 196 2.18 -2.25 -2.17
N VAL A 197 2.85 -2.49 -3.29
CA VAL A 197 4.21 -1.99 -3.55
C VAL A 197 4.21 -1.23 -4.85
N MET A 198 4.72 0.00 -4.81
CA MET A 198 4.89 0.85 -5.98
C MET A 198 6.34 0.80 -6.46
N ARG A 199 6.51 0.63 -7.77
CA ARG A 199 7.78 0.74 -8.49
C ARG A 199 7.69 1.89 -9.48
N LEU A 200 8.77 2.65 -9.58
CA LEU A 200 8.89 3.69 -10.60
C LEU A 200 9.24 3.00 -11.91
N ALA A 201 8.45 3.25 -12.96
CA ALA A 201 8.81 2.81 -14.29
C ALA A 201 9.76 3.86 -14.89
N ASP A 202 11.02 3.48 -15.09
CA ASP A 202 12.04 4.37 -15.62
C ASP A 202 12.10 4.24 -17.15
N ASP A 203 11.16 4.89 -17.83
CA ASP A 203 11.14 4.98 -19.30
C ASP A 203 11.78 6.29 -19.81
N GLY A 204 12.36 7.09 -18.89
CA GLY A 204 13.08 8.32 -19.17
C GLY A 204 12.25 9.50 -19.69
N SER A 205 10.95 9.32 -19.96
CA SER A 205 10.12 10.36 -20.60
C SER A 205 8.78 10.60 -19.92
N ARG A 206 8.26 9.63 -19.16
CA ARG A 206 6.98 9.71 -18.46
C ARG A 206 7.17 9.46 -16.98
N LEU A 207 6.44 10.22 -16.16
CA LEU A 207 6.28 9.88 -14.76
C LEU A 207 5.32 8.69 -14.68
N ALA A 208 5.86 7.48 -14.76
CA ALA A 208 5.07 6.26 -14.72
C ALA A 208 5.38 5.45 -13.45
N SER A 209 4.36 4.77 -12.95
CA SER A 209 4.45 3.87 -11.81
C SER A 209 3.81 2.53 -12.15
N ARG A 210 4.43 1.45 -11.69
CA ARG A 210 3.84 0.11 -11.66
C ARG A 210 3.53 -0.26 -10.21
N ILE A 211 2.29 -0.62 -9.93
CA ILE A 211 1.84 -1.00 -8.59
C ILE A 211 1.48 -2.49 -8.61
N TYR A 212 2.00 -3.21 -7.62
CA TYR A 212 1.62 -4.59 -7.34
C TYR A 212 0.74 -4.59 -6.10
N LEU A 213 -0.54 -4.95 -6.25
CA LEU A 213 -1.53 -5.00 -5.18
C LEU A 213 -1.89 -6.46 -4.90
N SER A 214 -1.66 -6.96 -3.69
CA SER A 214 -2.12 -8.30 -3.31
C SER A 214 -3.62 -8.31 -3.01
N ARG A 215 -4.22 -9.49 -3.16
CA ARG A 215 -5.57 -9.79 -2.69
C ARG A 215 -5.60 -9.74 -1.16
N ALA A 216 -6.77 -9.46 -0.59
CA ALA A 216 -7.00 -9.53 0.85
C ALA A 216 -6.52 -10.87 1.44
N GLY A 217 -5.67 -10.80 2.47
CA GLY A 217 -5.09 -11.97 3.13
C GLY A 217 -3.90 -12.62 2.41
N GLU A 218 -3.60 -12.21 1.17
CA GLU A 218 -2.44 -12.69 0.42
C GLU A 218 -1.22 -11.78 0.66
N SER A 219 -0.04 -12.40 0.69
CA SER A 219 1.24 -11.70 0.79
C SER A 219 1.90 -11.56 -0.57
N LEU A 220 2.60 -10.45 -0.80
CA LEU A 220 3.45 -10.33 -1.98
C LEU A 220 4.68 -11.26 -1.84
N PRO A 221 5.19 -11.86 -2.93
CA PRO A 221 6.32 -12.80 -2.88
C PRO A 221 7.54 -12.26 -2.11
N MET A 222 7.81 -10.96 -2.22
CA MET A 222 8.92 -10.27 -1.57
C MET A 222 8.79 -10.12 -0.04
N THR A 223 7.60 -10.26 0.54
CA THR A 223 7.40 -10.10 1.99
C THR A 223 7.52 -11.42 2.76
N LEU A 224 7.77 -12.53 2.07
CA LEU A 224 7.90 -13.86 2.67
C LEU A 224 9.34 -14.23 3.04
N ARG A 225 10.33 -13.37 2.75
CA ARG A 225 11.73 -13.59 3.10
C ARG A 225 12.06 -12.92 4.45
N PRO A 226 12.67 -13.65 5.41
CA PRO A 226 13.13 -13.09 6.68
C PRO A 226 14.32 -12.13 6.51
#